data_AF-A0A154PKJ8-F1
#
_entry.id   AF-A0A154PKJ8-F1
#
_cell.length_a   1.000
_cell.length_b   1.000
_cell.length_c   1.000
_cell.angle_alpha   90.00
_cell.angle_beta   90.00
_cell.angle_gamma   90.00
#
_symmetry.space_group_name_H-M   'P 1'
#
loop_
_entity.id
_entity.type
_entity.pdbx_description
1 polymer ?
#
loop_
_entity_poly.entity_id
_entity_poly.type
_entity_poly.pdbx_seq_one_letter_code
_entity_poly.pdbx_strand_id
1 'polypeptide(L)'
;MQCLLLILCIVRMIADSSETSEEKRVKELVRDWAPLVWLAPGELFLPLGVPEFLDHMQSDDDYLRTRLDVEVLLRNRSSFLYGRKPAGSVPVYALIKNCIQLETSTDSVGSNIIRDEKRLRRNGGADSAVHSRNVIQDDFGTSMILTNDLPGKAWKTDSMSTGEKTGDFEKKTKKGNRSRKQHFHVTYWMFYPFSEGKAVCVLDLGFFGSWPIPTVGGMCLGILKEYGNHVGDWEHMSLYFKDANYPSAMYVSAHDAGAFYRYDLRSGTFVYESQETRKGIFQKPIFPERVFTAGGSHPILFSARGSHGLWTAPGKHKFVRLPRLYDESGFGAAWPTWKKMELLLKEDNSVLPGWMTFRGKWGNPKSNCHPLARLGFNICEFVDGPTGIPMKESSFRC
;
A
#
# COMPACT_ATOMS: atom_id res chain seq x y z
N MET A 1 -18.31 34.57 36.69
CA MET A 1 -16.90 34.30 36.30
C MET A 1 -16.44 32.92 36.76
N GLN A 2 -16.28 32.67 38.06
CA GLN A 2 -15.58 31.49 38.59
C GLN A 2 -16.12 30.12 38.12
N CYS A 3 -17.44 29.90 38.12
CA CYS A 3 -18.02 28.65 37.60
C CYS A 3 -17.77 28.43 36.09
N LEU A 4 -17.66 29.50 35.29
CA LEU A 4 -17.38 29.40 33.85
C LEU A 4 -15.95 28.89 33.61
N LEU A 5 -14.99 29.40 34.39
CA LEU A 5 -13.60 28.90 34.39
C LEU A 5 -13.53 27.44 34.85
N LEU A 6 -14.28 27.07 35.89
CA LEU A 6 -14.33 25.70 36.41
C LEU A 6 -14.90 24.72 35.38
N ILE A 7 -15.98 25.10 34.68
CA ILE A 7 -16.54 24.33 33.55
C ILE A 7 -15.54 24.24 32.40
N LEU A 8 -14.88 25.34 32.01
CA LEU A 8 -13.85 25.33 30.96
C LEU A 8 -12.67 24.41 31.29
N CYS A 9 -12.22 24.39 32.56
CA CYS A 9 -11.18 23.47 33.01
C CYS A 9 -11.65 22.00 32.94
N ILE A 10 -12.85 21.69 33.43
CA ILE A 10 -13.42 20.33 33.37
C ILE A 10 -13.57 19.86 31.91
N VAL A 11 -14.09 20.72 31.02
CA VAL A 11 -14.22 20.42 29.58
C VAL A 11 -12.86 20.17 28.93
N ARG A 12 -11.82 20.95 29.28
CA ARG A 12 -10.45 20.70 28.81
C ARG A 12 -9.89 19.36 29.30
N MET A 13 -10.02 19.05 30.59
CA MET A 13 -9.56 17.76 31.15
C MET A 13 -10.28 16.56 30.53
N ILE A 14 -11.57 16.69 30.20
CA ILE A 14 -12.35 15.64 29.52
C ILE A 14 -11.93 15.50 28.04
N ALA A 15 -11.63 16.60 27.35
CA ALA A 15 -11.10 16.55 25.98
C ALA A 15 -9.72 15.87 25.94
N ASP A 16 -8.78 16.32 26.77
CA ASP A 16 -7.39 15.83 26.86
C ASP A 16 -7.33 14.33 27.24
N SER A 17 -8.15 13.90 28.21
CA SER A 17 -8.28 12.48 28.56
C SER A 17 -8.98 11.62 27.50
N SER A 18 -9.79 12.21 26.59
CA SER A 18 -10.34 11.50 25.44
C SER A 18 -9.35 11.38 24.28
N GLU A 19 -8.56 12.43 24.05
CA GLU A 19 -7.56 12.52 22.98
C GLU A 19 -6.40 11.55 23.22
N THR A 20 -5.85 11.55 24.45
CA THR A 20 -4.86 10.55 24.90
C THR A 20 -5.38 9.11 24.88
N SER A 21 -6.70 8.90 25.08
CA SER A 21 -7.29 7.56 25.01
C SER A 21 -7.41 7.01 23.58
N GLU A 22 -7.81 7.83 22.61
CA GLU A 22 -7.86 7.39 21.21
C GLU A 22 -6.46 7.30 20.59
N GLU A 23 -5.51 8.19 20.96
CA GLU A 23 -4.11 8.09 20.52
C GLU A 23 -3.46 6.77 20.98
N LYS A 24 -3.68 6.38 22.25
CA LYS A 24 -3.28 5.08 22.78
C LYS A 24 -3.88 3.91 21.97
N ARG A 25 -5.20 3.95 21.70
CA ARG A 25 -5.91 2.93 20.92
C ARG A 25 -5.35 2.79 19.49
N VAL A 26 -5.02 3.90 18.83
CA VAL A 26 -4.39 3.87 17.50
C VAL A 26 -3.02 3.20 17.56
N LYS A 27 -2.20 3.51 18.59
CA LYS A 27 -0.89 2.86 18.80
C LYS A 27 -1.00 1.36 19.07
N GLU A 28 -2.03 0.92 19.81
CA GLU A 28 -2.34 -0.49 20.05
C GLU A 28 -2.74 -1.20 18.73
N LEU A 29 -3.68 -0.64 17.96
CA LEU A 29 -4.09 -1.20 16.66
C LEU A 29 -2.93 -1.30 15.66
N VAL A 30 -2.03 -0.32 15.62
CA VAL A 30 -0.82 -0.33 14.77
C VAL A 30 0.17 -1.42 15.21
N ARG A 31 0.23 -1.75 16.50
CA ARG A 31 1.08 -2.85 17.00
C ARG A 31 0.46 -4.21 16.69
N ASP A 32 -0.83 -4.37 16.93
CA ASP A 32 -1.55 -5.64 16.83
C ASP A 32 -1.77 -6.09 15.38
N TRP A 33 -1.79 -5.16 14.43
CA TRP A 33 -1.91 -5.44 12.98
C TRP A 33 -0.60 -5.32 12.21
N ALA A 34 0.54 -5.18 12.89
CA ALA A 34 1.84 -5.11 12.24
C ALA A 34 2.16 -6.42 11.48
N PRO A 35 2.76 -6.38 10.28
CA PRO A 35 2.98 -7.57 9.46
C PRO A 35 3.98 -8.57 10.08
N LEU A 36 3.78 -9.84 9.81
CA LEU A 36 4.81 -10.87 9.95
C LEU A 36 5.52 -11.01 8.60
N VAL A 37 6.75 -10.51 8.51
CA VAL A 37 7.56 -10.65 7.29
C VAL A 37 8.45 -11.89 7.42
N TRP A 38 8.43 -12.77 6.43
CA TRP A 38 9.44 -13.80 6.26
C TRP A 38 10.51 -13.30 5.29
N LEU A 39 11.77 -13.30 5.71
CA LEU A 39 12.90 -13.15 4.79
C LEU A 39 13.10 -14.47 4.03
N ALA A 40 13.56 -14.41 2.78
CA ALA A 40 13.76 -15.59 1.96
C ALA A 40 14.74 -16.61 2.58
N PRO A 41 14.59 -17.92 2.32
CA PRO A 41 15.56 -18.93 2.72
C PRO A 41 16.94 -18.64 2.09
N GLY A 42 17.96 -18.51 2.94
CA GLY A 42 19.32 -18.17 2.52
C GLY A 42 19.55 -16.69 2.20
N GLU A 43 18.67 -15.79 2.64
CA GLU A 43 18.90 -14.34 2.54
C GLU A 43 20.22 -13.92 3.22
N LEU A 44 21.02 -13.11 2.52
CA LEU A 44 22.32 -12.64 2.98
C LEU A 44 22.27 -11.19 3.46
N PHE A 45 21.49 -10.34 2.80
CA PHE A 45 21.38 -8.91 3.06
C PHE A 45 20.16 -8.68 3.95
N LEU A 46 20.39 -8.78 5.26
CA LEU A 46 19.33 -8.64 6.26
C LEU A 46 18.95 -7.17 6.44
N PRO A 47 17.76 -6.85 6.98
CA PRO A 47 17.38 -5.47 7.25
C PRO A 47 18.22 -4.82 8.37
N LEU A 48 18.13 -3.50 8.51
CA LEU A 48 18.90 -2.71 9.49
C LEU A 48 18.10 -1.52 10.02
N GLY A 49 18.46 -1.01 11.20
CA GLY A 49 17.95 0.27 11.69
C GLY A 49 18.55 1.43 10.89
N VAL A 50 17.73 2.42 10.55
CA VAL A 50 18.17 3.61 9.79
C VAL A 50 19.29 4.40 10.49
N PRO A 51 19.30 4.60 11.83
CA PRO A 51 20.43 5.26 12.48
C PRO A 51 21.77 4.52 12.27
N GLU A 52 21.78 3.21 12.47
CA GLU A 52 22.97 2.34 12.30
C GLU A 52 23.45 2.31 10.83
N PHE A 53 22.54 2.44 9.87
CA PHE A 53 22.90 2.67 8.46
C PHE A 53 23.58 4.04 8.28
N LEU A 54 22.95 5.12 8.75
CA LEU A 54 23.42 6.50 8.55
C LEU A 54 24.79 6.79 9.21
N ASP A 55 25.13 6.08 10.28
CA ASP A 55 26.47 6.12 10.89
C ASP A 55 27.60 5.73 9.91
N HIS A 56 27.29 5.00 8.85
CA HIS A 56 28.22 4.62 7.78
C HIS A 56 28.08 5.44 6.48
N MET A 57 27.15 6.40 6.44
CA MET A 57 26.87 7.23 5.25
C MET A 57 27.41 8.66 5.40
N GLN A 58 27.53 9.35 4.27
CA GLN A 58 27.76 10.79 4.16
C GLN A 58 26.77 11.37 3.14
N SER A 59 26.30 12.60 3.38
CA SER A 59 25.51 13.33 2.37
C SER A 59 26.46 13.95 1.35
N ASP A 60 26.19 13.75 0.07
CA ASP A 60 26.99 14.24 -1.05
C ASP A 60 26.06 14.49 -2.26
N ASP A 61 25.94 15.75 -2.67
CA ASP A 61 24.82 16.24 -3.50
C ASP A 61 23.45 15.72 -3.01
N ASP A 62 22.63 15.17 -3.92
CA ASP A 62 21.34 14.52 -3.63
C ASP A 62 21.47 13.09 -3.07
N TYR A 63 22.68 12.58 -2.78
CA TYR A 63 22.91 11.17 -2.43
C TYR A 63 23.38 10.97 -0.98
N LEU A 64 22.87 9.92 -0.33
CA LEU A 64 23.49 9.34 0.86
C LEU A 64 24.50 8.29 0.40
N ARG A 65 25.78 8.67 0.28
CA ARG A 65 26.86 7.79 -0.19
C ARG A 65 27.53 7.06 0.95
N THR A 66 28.01 5.85 0.72
CA THR A 66 28.82 5.10 1.69
C THR A 66 30.16 5.80 1.94
N ARG A 67 30.62 5.86 3.20
CA ARG A 67 31.95 6.40 3.55
C ARG A 67 33.12 5.52 3.09
N LEU A 68 32.84 4.28 2.71
CA LEU A 68 33.78 3.32 2.13
C LEU A 68 33.22 2.84 0.78
N ASP A 69 34.12 2.39 -0.08
CA ASP A 69 33.81 1.77 -1.36
C ASP A 69 32.84 0.57 -1.21
N VAL A 70 31.87 0.43 -2.12
CA VAL A 70 30.79 -0.57 -1.99
C VAL A 70 31.33 -1.98 -2.23
N GLU A 71 32.19 -2.16 -3.22
CA GLU A 71 32.86 -3.41 -3.53
C GLU A 71 33.80 -3.86 -2.39
N VAL A 72 34.44 -2.92 -1.66
CA VAL A 72 35.16 -3.20 -0.40
C VAL A 72 34.20 -3.64 0.72
N LEU A 73 33.05 -2.97 0.89
CA LEU A 73 32.05 -3.33 1.90
C LEU A 73 31.42 -4.70 1.63
N LEU A 74 31.16 -5.06 0.37
CA LEU A 74 30.61 -6.36 -0.04
C LEU A 74 31.60 -7.52 0.15
N ARG A 75 32.92 -7.27 0.00
CA ARG A 75 33.95 -8.28 0.33
C ARG A 75 33.99 -8.61 1.82
N ASN A 76 33.57 -7.69 2.69
CA ASN A 76 33.53 -7.89 4.13
C ASN A 76 32.13 -8.31 4.60
N ARG A 77 31.92 -9.61 4.85
CA ARG A 77 30.64 -10.16 5.37
C ARG A 77 30.22 -9.63 6.75
N SER A 78 31.09 -8.91 7.47
CA SER A 78 30.78 -8.22 8.72
C SER A 78 30.42 -6.74 8.54
N SER A 79 30.36 -6.23 7.30
CA SER A 79 29.95 -4.85 7.02
C SER A 79 28.45 -4.64 7.25
N PHE A 80 28.05 -3.38 7.45
CA PHE A 80 26.65 -3.01 7.67
C PHE A 80 25.74 -3.35 6.48
N LEU A 81 26.28 -3.56 5.27
CA LEU A 81 25.50 -3.97 4.09
C LEU A 81 24.75 -5.29 4.32
N TYR A 82 25.29 -6.18 5.16
CA TYR A 82 24.69 -7.48 5.50
C TYR A 82 23.61 -7.41 6.60
N GLY A 83 23.40 -6.23 7.22
CA GLY A 83 22.35 -5.99 8.19
C GLY A 83 22.42 -6.82 9.48
N ARG A 84 21.26 -7.05 10.11
CA ARG A 84 21.13 -7.82 11.36
C ARG A 84 19.95 -8.80 11.32
N LYS A 85 20.08 -9.94 12.01
CA LYS A 85 18.98 -10.92 12.18
C LYS A 85 17.80 -10.25 12.91
N PRO A 86 16.64 -10.02 12.28
CA PRO A 86 15.76 -8.91 12.68
C PRO A 86 14.94 -9.13 13.94
N ALA A 87 14.74 -10.37 14.38
CA ALA A 87 13.77 -10.74 15.41
C ALA A 87 14.04 -10.10 16.79
N GLY A 88 13.49 -8.91 17.01
CA GLY A 88 13.67 -8.08 18.21
C GLY A 88 14.87 -7.13 18.17
N SER A 89 15.69 -7.16 17.12
CA SER A 89 16.91 -6.34 16.99
C SER A 89 16.76 -5.16 16.01
N VAL A 90 16.02 -5.36 14.91
CA VAL A 90 15.83 -4.36 13.84
C VAL A 90 14.43 -3.73 13.95
N PRO A 91 14.33 -2.39 13.98
CA PRO A 91 13.05 -1.69 14.01
C PRO A 91 12.33 -1.73 12.64
N VAL A 92 11.00 -1.68 12.68
CA VAL A 92 10.15 -1.25 11.56
C VAL A 92 9.56 0.11 11.86
N TYR A 93 9.52 1.00 10.86
CA TYR A 93 9.05 2.38 11.03
C TYR A 93 7.59 2.49 10.60
N ALA A 94 6.69 2.64 11.57
CA ALA A 94 5.25 2.70 11.34
C ALA A 94 4.79 4.16 11.24
N LEU A 95 4.67 4.66 10.00
CA LEU A 95 4.21 6.02 9.70
C LEU A 95 2.67 6.10 9.75
N ILE A 96 2.13 6.75 10.79
CA ILE A 96 0.69 6.95 11.00
C ILE A 96 0.26 8.28 10.38
N LYS A 97 -0.81 8.27 9.58
CA LYS A 97 -1.49 9.47 9.09
C LYS A 97 -2.98 9.40 9.44
N ASN A 98 -3.44 10.31 10.29
CA ASN A 98 -4.86 10.48 10.60
C ASN A 98 -5.60 11.13 9.42
N CYS A 99 -6.78 10.64 9.08
CA CYS A 99 -7.68 11.22 8.09
C CYS A 99 -8.76 12.05 8.78
N ILE A 100 -8.64 13.38 8.70
CA ILE A 100 -9.63 14.30 9.29
C ILE A 100 -10.87 14.30 8.41
N GLN A 101 -11.92 13.59 8.84
CA GLN A 101 -13.24 13.76 8.25
C GLN A 101 -13.81 15.11 8.72
N LEU A 102 -13.77 16.14 7.85
CA LEU A 102 -14.62 17.31 8.03
C LEU A 102 -16.08 16.84 7.97
N GLU A 103 -16.78 16.85 9.10
CA GLU A 103 -18.24 16.79 9.08
C GLU A 103 -18.76 18.09 8.46
N THR A 104 -19.08 18.05 7.16
CA THR A 104 -19.88 19.09 6.51
C THR A 104 -21.27 19.08 7.14
N SER A 105 -21.47 19.95 8.13
CA SER A 105 -22.74 20.17 8.80
C SER A 105 -23.75 20.78 7.83
N THR A 106 -24.39 19.94 7.03
CA THR A 106 -25.55 20.31 6.21
C THR A 106 -26.78 20.47 7.11
N ASP A 107 -26.75 21.48 7.97
CA ASP A 107 -27.95 21.98 8.64
C ASP A 107 -28.89 22.51 7.57
N SER A 108 -29.93 21.73 7.29
CA SER A 108 -30.86 21.97 6.19
C SER A 108 -31.85 23.10 6.51
N VAL A 109 -31.33 24.34 6.57
CA VAL A 109 -32.16 25.55 6.57
C VAL A 109 -32.63 25.78 5.15
N GLY A 110 -33.85 25.34 4.85
CA GLY A 110 -34.45 25.52 3.53
C GLY A 110 -34.94 26.94 3.30
N SER A 111 -34.54 27.54 2.18
CA SER A 111 -35.15 28.76 1.63
C SER A 111 -35.48 28.56 0.14
N ASN A 112 -36.77 28.38 -0.15
CA ASN A 112 -37.28 28.59 -1.50
C ASN A 112 -37.21 30.09 -1.81
N ILE A 113 -36.58 30.52 -2.91
CA ILE A 113 -36.96 31.77 -3.60
C ILE A 113 -36.34 31.85 -5.01
N ILE A 114 -37.14 32.39 -5.94
CA ILE A 114 -36.81 32.83 -7.31
C ILE A 114 -36.46 31.73 -8.36
N ARG A 115 -37.33 31.68 -9.37
CA ARG A 115 -37.12 31.11 -10.71
C ARG A 115 -36.47 32.17 -11.63
N ASP A 116 -36.17 31.75 -12.85
CA ASP A 116 -35.60 32.57 -13.94
C ASP A 116 -34.10 32.87 -13.74
N GLU A 117 -33.27 32.94 -14.79
CA GLU A 117 -33.58 33.02 -16.22
C GLU A 117 -33.16 31.78 -17.03
N LYS A 118 -33.87 31.47 -18.12
CA LYS A 118 -33.39 30.51 -19.13
C LYS A 118 -33.94 30.77 -20.56
N ARG A 119 -33.83 31.99 -21.09
CA ARG A 119 -34.34 32.29 -22.45
C ARG A 119 -33.60 33.35 -23.30
N LEU A 120 -32.29 33.20 -23.49
CA LEU A 120 -31.56 33.62 -24.70
C LEU A 120 -30.26 32.78 -24.74
N ARG A 121 -29.75 32.26 -25.86
CA ARG A 121 -29.81 32.68 -27.27
C ARG A 121 -30.17 31.53 -28.23
N ARG A 122 -30.66 31.88 -29.42
CA ARG A 122 -30.76 31.01 -30.61
C ARG A 122 -30.56 31.87 -31.87
N ASN A 123 -30.28 31.23 -33.01
CA ASN A 123 -29.89 31.80 -34.31
C ASN A 123 -28.43 32.33 -34.31
N GLY A 124 -27.64 32.12 -35.36
CA GLY A 124 -27.83 31.33 -36.60
C GLY A 124 -26.51 31.31 -37.39
N GLY A 125 -26.31 30.51 -38.44
CA GLY A 125 -27.15 29.47 -39.09
C GLY A 125 -26.36 28.88 -40.28
N ALA A 126 -27.02 28.12 -41.18
CA ALA A 126 -26.65 27.88 -42.60
C ALA A 126 -25.24 27.28 -42.93
N ASP A 127 -25.03 26.30 -43.82
CA ASP A 127 -25.84 25.41 -44.69
C ASP A 127 -25.06 24.07 -44.83
N SER A 128 -25.41 23.01 -45.58
CA SER A 128 -26.51 22.70 -46.49
C SER A 128 -26.80 21.18 -46.47
N ALA A 129 -27.78 20.68 -47.23
CA ALA A 129 -28.21 19.28 -47.19
C ALA A 129 -28.17 18.54 -48.54
N VAL A 130 -27.93 17.22 -48.52
CA VAL A 130 -28.34 16.26 -49.57
C VAL A 130 -28.86 14.99 -48.89
N HIS A 131 -29.95 14.40 -49.39
CA HIS A 131 -30.64 13.26 -48.78
C HIS A 131 -31.34 12.36 -49.82
N SER A 132 -31.11 11.04 -49.77
CA SER A 132 -31.92 9.95 -50.34
C SER A 132 -31.34 8.62 -49.81
N ARG A 133 -32.03 7.65 -49.16
CA ARG A 133 -33.37 7.02 -49.26
C ARG A 133 -33.57 6.04 -50.43
N ASN A 134 -33.57 4.73 -50.12
CA ASN A 134 -34.75 3.84 -49.98
C ASN A 134 -34.29 2.50 -49.32
N VAL A 135 -34.98 1.75 -48.44
CA VAL A 135 -36.42 1.47 -48.08
C VAL A 135 -36.97 0.17 -48.73
N ILE A 136 -37.95 -0.48 -48.07
CA ILE A 136 -38.64 -1.81 -48.26
C ILE A 136 -38.20 -2.81 -47.15
N GLN A 137 -38.94 -3.01 -46.03
CA GLN A 137 -40.12 -3.93 -45.77
C GLN A 137 -39.73 -5.43 -45.64
N ASP A 138 -40.36 -6.37 -44.91
CA ASP A 138 -41.47 -6.45 -43.91
C ASP A 138 -41.49 -7.92 -43.33
N ASP A 139 -42.28 -8.43 -42.34
CA ASP A 139 -43.13 -7.98 -41.21
C ASP A 139 -43.52 -9.26 -40.36
N PHE A 140 -44.51 -9.22 -39.45
CA PHE A 140 -45.10 -10.29 -38.60
C PHE A 140 -44.27 -10.73 -37.37
N GLY A 141 -44.85 -11.21 -36.25
CA GLY A 141 -46.25 -11.46 -35.87
C GLY A 141 -46.42 -11.78 -34.36
N THR A 142 -47.66 -12.05 -33.89
CA THR A 142 -48.07 -11.87 -32.46
C THR A 142 -48.43 -13.17 -31.70
N SER A 143 -48.37 -13.11 -30.34
CA SER A 143 -48.99 -14.05 -29.35
C SER A 143 -48.18 -15.34 -29.03
N MET A 144 -48.25 -15.99 -27.86
CA MET A 144 -49.32 -16.08 -26.85
C MET A 144 -48.85 -16.09 -25.36
N ILE A 145 -49.82 -15.99 -24.44
CA ILE A 145 -49.71 -16.26 -22.99
C ILE A 145 -50.11 -17.71 -22.69
N LEU A 146 -49.53 -18.34 -21.66
CA LEU A 146 -50.11 -19.52 -21.03
C LEU A 146 -49.82 -19.57 -19.50
N THR A 147 -50.88 -19.45 -18.71
CA THR A 147 -50.96 -19.75 -17.26
C THR A 147 -51.55 -21.14 -17.05
N ASN A 148 -51.36 -21.77 -15.87
CA ASN A 148 -52.36 -22.68 -15.24
C ASN A 148 -51.92 -23.15 -13.83
N ASP A 149 -52.55 -22.55 -12.82
CA ASP A 149 -53.17 -23.07 -11.58
C ASP A 149 -52.68 -24.31 -10.77
N LEU A 150 -52.97 -24.23 -9.46
CA LEU A 150 -52.79 -25.21 -8.39
C LEU A 150 -53.99 -26.19 -8.27
N PRO A 151 -53.81 -27.39 -7.67
CA PRO A 151 -54.18 -27.58 -6.25
C PRO A 151 -53.23 -28.54 -5.48
N GLY A 152 -53.26 -28.70 -4.15
CA GLY A 152 -54.04 -28.01 -3.10
C GLY A 152 -54.34 -28.90 -1.87
N LYS A 153 -53.83 -28.54 -0.67
CA LYS A 153 -54.22 -28.96 0.71
C LYS A 153 -53.38 -28.12 1.69
N ALA A 154 -53.91 -27.35 2.65
CA ALA A 154 -54.71 -27.72 3.84
C ALA A 154 -53.89 -28.51 4.88
N TRP A 155 -53.77 -28.13 6.16
CA TRP A 155 -54.49 -27.13 6.99
C TRP A 155 -53.56 -26.49 8.07
N LYS A 156 -53.80 -25.23 8.49
CA LYS A 156 -54.35 -24.77 9.80
C LYS A 156 -53.74 -25.38 11.07
N THR A 157 -53.55 -24.66 12.19
CA THR A 157 -53.52 -23.21 12.54
C THR A 157 -52.61 -23.08 13.79
N ASP A 158 -52.54 -22.09 14.70
CA ASP A 158 -53.28 -20.86 15.11
C ASP A 158 -52.29 -19.95 15.91
N SER A 159 -52.50 -18.69 16.28
CA SER A 159 -53.63 -17.74 16.19
C SER A 159 -53.13 -16.26 16.19
N MET A 160 -53.97 -15.30 16.57
CA MET A 160 -53.64 -13.89 16.90
C MET A 160 -54.40 -13.45 18.16
N SER A 161 -53.93 -12.38 18.82
CA SER A 161 -54.80 -11.47 19.59
C SER A 161 -54.32 -10.02 19.45
N THR A 162 -55.23 -9.06 19.61
CA THR A 162 -55.05 -7.64 19.21
C THR A 162 -55.65 -6.66 20.22
N GLY A 163 -55.08 -5.45 20.31
CA GLY A 163 -55.56 -4.34 21.16
C GLY A 163 -54.62 -4.06 22.34
N GLU A 164 -54.49 -2.84 22.86
CA GLU A 164 -55.06 -1.55 22.39
C GLU A 164 -54.15 -0.37 22.86
N LYS A 165 -54.58 0.89 22.66
CA LYS A 165 -53.76 2.09 22.92
C LYS A 165 -53.92 2.64 24.34
N THR A 166 -52.79 3.00 24.95
CA THR A 166 -52.62 4.14 25.88
C THR A 166 -51.24 4.76 25.63
N GLY A 167 -50.91 5.91 26.23
CA GLY A 167 -49.62 6.54 25.96
C GLY A 167 -49.21 7.67 26.89
N ASP A 168 -48.22 8.42 26.40
CA ASP A 168 -47.63 9.66 26.90
C ASP A 168 -46.48 9.57 27.94
N PHE A 169 -45.57 10.56 27.90
CA PHE A 169 -44.34 10.84 28.70
C PHE A 169 -43.51 9.65 29.26
N GLU A 170 -42.20 9.54 29.04
CA GLU A 170 -41.19 10.60 29.26
C GLU A 170 -40.06 10.69 28.21
N LYS A 171 -39.49 11.90 28.05
CA LYS A 171 -38.15 12.11 27.49
C LYS A 171 -37.07 11.92 28.57
N LYS A 172 -36.03 11.13 28.30
CA LYS A 172 -34.66 11.37 28.80
C LYS A 172 -33.57 10.80 27.88
N THR A 173 -33.07 11.68 27.01
CA THR A 173 -31.68 11.78 26.54
C THR A 173 -30.73 10.59 26.81
N LYS A 174 -30.64 9.66 25.84
CA LYS A 174 -29.37 8.97 25.52
C LYS A 174 -28.75 9.56 24.25
N LYS A 175 -28.31 10.82 24.31
CA LYS A 175 -27.39 11.38 23.32
C LYS A 175 -26.00 10.83 23.63
N GLY A 176 -25.81 9.53 23.34
CA GLY A 176 -24.57 8.81 23.59
C GLY A 176 -23.40 9.54 22.93
N ASN A 177 -22.26 9.55 23.62
CA ASN A 177 -21.06 10.20 23.11
C ASN A 177 -20.69 9.53 21.77
N ARG A 178 -20.87 10.23 20.64
CA ARG A 178 -20.42 9.73 19.33
C ARG A 178 -18.90 9.68 19.42
N SER A 179 -18.30 8.49 19.51
CA SER A 179 -16.86 8.37 19.30
C SER A 179 -16.57 8.98 17.93
N ARG A 180 -15.51 9.79 17.84
CA ARG A 180 -15.09 10.30 16.54
C ARG A 180 -14.82 9.12 15.61
N LYS A 181 -15.24 9.27 14.36
CA LYS A 181 -15.05 8.26 13.32
C LYS A 181 -13.59 8.28 12.88
N GLN A 182 -12.75 7.59 13.66
CA GLN A 182 -11.30 7.61 13.47
C GLN A 182 -10.94 6.82 12.22
N HIS A 183 -10.69 7.54 11.14
CA HIS A 183 -10.13 6.99 9.90
C HIS A 183 -8.65 7.32 9.89
N PHE A 184 -7.79 6.34 9.66
CA PHE A 184 -6.35 6.56 9.56
C PHE A 184 -5.72 5.49 8.68
N HIS A 185 -4.56 5.79 8.10
CA HIS A 185 -3.69 4.76 7.56
C HIS A 185 -2.34 4.75 8.24
N VAL A 186 -1.77 3.56 8.34
CA VAL A 186 -0.39 3.34 8.75
C VAL A 186 0.37 2.72 7.60
N THR A 187 1.59 3.20 7.36
CA THR A 187 2.54 2.58 6.42
C THR A 187 3.74 2.08 7.21
N TYR A 188 3.97 0.77 7.17
CA TYR A 188 5.14 0.13 7.79
C TYR A 188 6.27 0.11 6.76
N TRP A 189 7.37 0.78 7.08
CA TRP A 189 8.57 0.82 6.25
C TRP A 189 9.63 -0.14 6.77
N MET A 190 10.09 -1.02 5.87
CA MET A 190 11.18 -1.97 6.09
C MET A 190 12.42 -1.42 5.36
N PHE A 191 13.52 -1.27 6.09
CA PHE A 191 14.77 -0.77 5.53
C PHE A 191 15.82 -1.87 5.41
N TYR A 192 16.47 -1.95 4.23
CA TYR A 192 17.58 -2.86 3.97
C TYR A 192 18.83 -2.05 3.55
N PRO A 193 20.03 -2.35 4.08
CA PRO A 193 21.25 -1.60 3.74
C PRO A 193 21.72 -1.75 2.29
N PHE A 194 21.34 -2.84 1.63
CA PHE A 194 21.77 -3.20 0.29
C PHE A 194 20.72 -4.11 -0.34
N SER A 195 20.30 -3.79 -1.56
CA SER A 195 19.49 -4.65 -2.42
C SER A 195 20.43 -5.33 -3.43
N GLU A 196 20.54 -6.65 -3.36
CA GLU A 196 21.17 -7.45 -4.41
C GLU A 196 20.18 -7.52 -5.58
N GLY A 197 20.67 -7.20 -6.78
CA GLY A 197 19.87 -7.11 -7.99
C GLY A 197 19.48 -8.48 -8.53
N LYS A 198 19.64 -8.68 -9.84
CA LYS A 198 19.36 -9.98 -10.45
C LYS A 198 20.51 -10.44 -11.33
N ALA A 199 20.92 -11.69 -11.14
CA ALA A 199 21.86 -12.37 -12.01
C ALA A 199 21.23 -12.55 -13.41
N VAL A 200 21.83 -11.93 -14.42
CA VAL A 200 21.50 -12.06 -15.84
C VAL A 200 22.62 -12.86 -16.50
N CYS A 201 22.26 -13.77 -17.41
CA CYS A 201 23.24 -14.43 -18.26
C CYS A 201 23.74 -13.44 -19.32
N VAL A 202 25.04 -13.19 -19.36
CA VAL A 202 25.67 -12.26 -20.31
C VAL A 202 26.82 -12.92 -21.06
N LEU A 203 26.99 -12.51 -22.32
CA LEU A 203 28.17 -12.80 -23.12
C LEU A 203 29.07 -11.57 -23.09
N ASP A 204 30.30 -11.72 -22.62
CA ASP A 204 31.29 -10.64 -22.69
C ASP A 204 31.88 -10.56 -24.11
N LEU A 205 31.71 -9.41 -24.76
CA LEU A 205 32.23 -9.10 -26.09
C LEU A 205 33.41 -8.11 -26.03
N GLY A 206 34.05 -7.99 -24.85
CA GLY A 206 35.25 -7.19 -24.63
C GLY A 206 35.00 -5.71 -24.85
N PHE A 207 35.49 -5.16 -25.95
CA PHE A 207 35.30 -3.74 -26.30
C PHE A 207 33.81 -3.34 -26.40
N PHE A 208 32.93 -4.27 -26.80
CA PHE A 208 31.49 -4.02 -26.87
C PHE A 208 30.77 -4.16 -25.52
N GLY A 209 31.45 -4.56 -24.44
CA GLY A 209 30.87 -4.81 -23.12
C GLY A 209 30.15 -6.16 -23.00
N SER A 210 29.45 -6.36 -21.89
CA SER A 210 28.72 -7.59 -21.58
C SER A 210 27.25 -7.50 -22.01
N TRP A 211 26.83 -8.36 -22.94
CA TRP A 211 25.50 -8.33 -23.56
C TRP A 211 24.56 -9.39 -22.97
N PRO A 212 23.32 -9.05 -22.59
CA PRO A 212 22.36 -10.01 -22.05
C PRO A 212 21.91 -11.02 -23.09
N ILE A 213 22.08 -12.31 -22.79
CA ILE A 213 21.70 -13.45 -23.64
C ILE A 213 20.66 -14.35 -22.93
N PRO A 214 19.75 -14.98 -23.69
CA PRO A 214 18.81 -15.94 -23.10
C PRO A 214 19.53 -17.22 -22.66
N THR A 215 19.13 -17.78 -21.53
CA THR A 215 19.55 -19.13 -21.13
C THR A 215 18.95 -20.19 -22.05
N VAL A 216 19.73 -21.23 -22.35
CA VAL A 216 19.36 -22.33 -23.26
C VAL A 216 19.29 -23.62 -22.45
N GLY A 217 18.14 -24.29 -22.44
CA GLY A 217 17.91 -25.46 -21.58
C GLY A 217 18.04 -25.18 -20.07
N GLY A 218 17.94 -23.92 -19.65
CA GLY A 218 18.21 -23.46 -18.28
C GLY A 218 19.68 -23.14 -17.98
N MET A 219 20.61 -23.46 -18.87
CA MET A 219 22.04 -23.16 -18.73
C MET A 219 22.40 -21.79 -19.30
N CYS A 220 23.40 -21.14 -18.71
CA CYS A 220 23.97 -19.90 -19.22
C CYS A 220 25.17 -20.21 -20.14
N LEU A 221 25.13 -19.73 -21.39
CA LEU A 221 26.21 -19.90 -22.38
C LEU A 221 27.14 -18.68 -22.37
N GLY A 222 27.64 -18.35 -21.18
CA GLY A 222 28.38 -17.13 -20.88
C GLY A 222 28.69 -17.05 -19.39
N ILE A 223 28.73 -15.82 -18.85
CA ILE A 223 28.86 -15.59 -17.40
C ILE A 223 27.53 -15.12 -16.81
N LEU A 224 27.24 -15.49 -15.56
CA LEU A 224 26.19 -14.83 -14.79
C LEU A 224 26.78 -13.55 -14.19
N LYS A 225 26.15 -12.40 -14.44
CA LYS A 225 26.49 -11.13 -13.81
C LYS A 225 25.25 -10.47 -13.21
N GLU A 226 25.38 -9.93 -12.01
CA GLU A 226 24.33 -9.19 -11.33
C GLU A 226 24.17 -7.77 -11.89
N TYR A 227 22.91 -7.34 -11.99
CA TYR A 227 22.52 -6.02 -12.43
C TYR A 227 21.38 -5.47 -11.58
N GLY A 228 21.42 -4.17 -11.31
CA GLY A 228 20.43 -3.51 -10.45
C GLY A 228 20.75 -3.57 -8.96
N ASN A 229 22.00 -3.84 -8.57
CA ASN A 229 22.46 -3.76 -7.18
C ASN A 229 22.33 -2.30 -6.69
N HIS A 230 21.91 -2.06 -5.45
CA HIS A 230 21.99 -0.72 -4.86
C HIS A 230 22.16 -0.73 -3.34
N VAL A 231 22.93 0.24 -2.84
CA VAL A 231 22.94 0.56 -1.40
C VAL A 231 21.60 1.19 -1.04
N GLY A 232 21.03 0.82 0.11
CA GLY A 232 19.73 1.28 0.61
C GLY A 232 18.54 0.68 -0.14
N ASP A 233 17.57 0.13 0.58
CA ASP A 233 16.25 -0.23 0.03
C ASP A 233 15.10 0.12 0.99
N TRP A 234 13.94 0.42 0.41
CA TRP A 234 12.76 0.97 1.09
C TRP A 234 11.49 0.25 0.67
N GLU A 235 11.28 -0.95 1.22
CA GLU A 235 10.06 -1.72 1.03
C GLU A 235 8.97 -1.34 2.04
N HIS A 236 7.70 -1.52 1.66
CA HIS A 236 6.58 -1.15 2.53
C HIS A 236 5.26 -1.85 2.25
N MET A 237 4.43 -1.89 3.31
CA MET A 237 3.01 -2.18 3.22
C MET A 237 2.21 -1.15 4.02
N SER A 238 0.97 -0.91 3.62
CA SER A 238 0.06 0.04 4.27
C SER A 238 -1.23 -0.65 4.69
N LEU A 239 -1.80 -0.23 5.82
CA LEU A 239 -3.14 -0.61 6.29
C LEU A 239 -4.01 0.62 6.47
N TYR A 240 -5.29 0.53 6.08
CA TYR A 240 -6.28 1.61 6.23
C TYR A 240 -7.42 1.19 7.16
N PHE A 241 -7.52 1.86 8.31
CA PHE A 241 -8.50 1.65 9.35
C PHE A 241 -9.67 2.62 9.20
N LYS A 242 -10.89 2.11 9.40
CA LYS A 242 -12.13 2.86 9.21
C LYS A 242 -13.18 2.41 10.23
N ASP A 243 -13.33 3.18 11.31
CA ASP A 243 -14.33 2.99 12.36
C ASP A 243 -14.29 1.62 13.10
N ALA A 244 -13.19 0.88 12.98
CA ALA A 244 -13.10 -0.52 13.40
C ALA A 244 -11.75 -0.88 14.02
N ASN A 245 -11.73 -1.92 14.85
CA ASN A 245 -10.51 -2.48 15.46
C ASN A 245 -9.76 -3.45 14.51
N TYR A 246 -10.04 -3.37 13.22
CA TYR A 246 -9.40 -4.11 12.12
C TYR A 246 -9.28 -3.17 10.90
N PRO A 247 -8.26 -3.36 10.05
CA PRO A 247 -8.12 -2.61 8.81
C PRO A 247 -9.21 -3.01 7.83
N SER A 248 -9.73 -2.04 7.09
CA SER A 248 -10.69 -2.26 6.00
C SER A 248 -9.99 -2.68 4.70
N ALA A 249 -8.78 -2.14 4.46
CA ALA A 249 -7.97 -2.41 3.28
C ALA A 249 -6.47 -2.47 3.62
N MET A 250 -5.72 -3.15 2.76
CA MET A 250 -4.27 -3.31 2.79
C MET A 250 -3.70 -2.99 1.40
N TYR A 251 -2.53 -2.36 1.37
CA TYR A 251 -1.69 -2.23 0.17
C TYR A 251 -0.33 -2.84 0.44
N VAL A 252 0.24 -3.56 -0.53
CA VAL A 252 1.60 -4.10 -0.47
C VAL A 252 2.36 -3.64 -1.71
N SER A 253 3.54 -3.04 -1.53
CA SER A 253 4.45 -2.65 -2.61
C SER A 253 5.33 -3.83 -2.99
N ALA A 254 5.61 -4.02 -4.29
CA ALA A 254 6.60 -4.96 -4.78
C ALA A 254 7.32 -4.33 -5.98
N HIS A 255 8.52 -3.79 -5.76
CA HIS A 255 9.28 -3.01 -6.75
C HIS A 255 8.47 -1.81 -7.30
N ASP A 256 8.24 -1.78 -8.62
CA ASP A 256 7.53 -0.71 -9.33
C ASP A 256 6.01 -0.99 -9.46
N ALA A 257 5.51 -2.02 -8.77
CA ALA A 257 4.11 -2.40 -8.73
C ALA A 257 3.62 -2.53 -7.27
N GLY A 258 2.33 -2.75 -7.09
CA GLY A 258 1.74 -3.08 -5.79
C GLY A 258 0.33 -3.64 -5.93
N ALA A 259 -0.22 -4.16 -4.84
CA ALA A 259 -1.56 -4.75 -4.82
C ALA A 259 -2.39 -4.26 -3.63
N PHE A 260 -3.66 -3.99 -3.93
CA PHE A 260 -4.70 -3.64 -2.97
C PHE A 260 -5.53 -4.87 -2.63
N TYR A 261 -5.83 -5.03 -1.35
CA TYR A 261 -6.64 -6.11 -0.82
C TYR A 261 -7.62 -5.56 0.20
N ARG A 262 -8.86 -6.06 0.18
CA ARG A 262 -9.90 -5.76 1.16
C ARG A 262 -9.91 -6.82 2.25
N TYR A 263 -10.03 -6.44 3.51
CA TYR A 263 -10.15 -7.42 4.60
C TYR A 263 -11.51 -8.14 4.57
N ASP A 264 -11.52 -9.44 4.83
CA ASP A 264 -12.72 -10.26 5.05
C ASP A 264 -12.73 -10.83 6.48
N LEU A 265 -13.62 -10.26 7.30
CA LEU A 265 -13.85 -10.68 8.68
C LEU A 265 -14.26 -12.16 8.80
N ARG A 266 -14.91 -12.75 7.78
CA ARG A 266 -15.44 -14.12 7.86
C ARG A 266 -14.34 -15.18 7.81
N SER A 267 -13.20 -14.84 7.21
CA SER A 267 -12.06 -15.75 7.04
C SER A 267 -10.79 -15.30 7.76
N GLY A 268 -10.73 -14.05 8.26
CA GLY A 268 -9.51 -13.48 8.81
C GLY A 268 -8.43 -13.25 7.75
N THR A 269 -8.81 -13.10 6.48
CA THR A 269 -7.86 -12.94 5.37
C THR A 269 -8.12 -11.65 4.61
N PHE A 270 -7.08 -11.12 3.95
CA PHE A 270 -7.25 -10.07 2.96
C PHE A 270 -7.48 -10.71 1.59
N VAL A 271 -8.44 -10.21 0.83
CA VAL A 271 -8.81 -10.70 -0.50
C VAL A 271 -8.43 -9.65 -1.55
N TYR A 272 -7.78 -10.07 -2.63
CA TYR A 272 -7.30 -9.22 -3.70
C TYR A 272 -8.44 -8.42 -4.34
N GLU A 273 -8.19 -7.13 -4.59
CA GLU A 273 -9.17 -6.18 -5.12
C GLU A 273 -8.66 -5.52 -6.40
N SER A 274 -7.42 -5.02 -6.41
CA SER A 274 -6.79 -4.42 -7.59
C SER A 274 -5.26 -4.35 -7.47
N GLN A 275 -4.57 -3.86 -8.51
CA GLN A 275 -3.12 -3.66 -8.48
C GLN A 275 -2.70 -2.35 -9.13
N GLU A 276 -1.66 -1.73 -8.57
CA GLU A 276 -0.91 -0.63 -9.18
C GLU A 276 0.21 -1.22 -10.05
N THR A 277 0.38 -0.68 -11.26
CA THR A 277 1.55 -0.95 -12.11
C THR A 277 2.02 0.38 -12.69
N ARG A 278 3.24 0.81 -12.33
CA ARG A 278 3.81 2.07 -12.83
C ARG A 278 4.12 1.99 -14.33
N LYS A 279 4.23 3.15 -14.97
CA LYS A 279 4.44 3.25 -16.43
C LYS A 279 5.82 2.68 -16.80
N GLY A 280 5.89 1.93 -17.91
CA GLY A 280 7.14 1.35 -18.44
C GLY A 280 7.40 -0.11 -18.08
N ILE A 281 6.48 -0.77 -17.35
CA ILE A 281 6.62 -2.18 -16.95
C ILE A 281 6.39 -3.13 -18.13
N PHE A 282 7.34 -4.04 -18.39
CA PHE A 282 7.25 -5.06 -19.45
C PHE A 282 6.51 -6.33 -19.05
N GLN A 283 6.40 -6.63 -17.74
CA GLN A 283 5.66 -7.80 -17.24
C GLN A 283 4.72 -7.43 -16.09
N LYS A 284 3.42 -7.64 -16.28
CA LYS A 284 2.43 -7.50 -15.22
C LYS A 284 2.65 -8.59 -14.16
N PRO A 285 2.98 -8.25 -12.90
CA PRO A 285 3.10 -9.24 -11.84
C PRO A 285 1.72 -9.81 -11.50
N ILE A 286 1.70 -11.10 -11.11
CA ILE A 286 0.52 -11.80 -10.65
C ILE A 286 0.59 -11.83 -9.13
N PHE A 287 -0.39 -11.21 -8.48
CA PHE A 287 -0.51 -11.25 -7.03
C PHE A 287 -1.46 -12.39 -6.61
N PRO A 288 -1.17 -13.10 -5.51
CA PRO A 288 -2.07 -14.05 -4.88
C PRO A 288 -3.47 -13.48 -4.62
N GLU A 289 -4.51 -14.30 -4.76
CA GLU A 289 -5.90 -13.90 -4.48
C GLU A 289 -6.13 -13.55 -2.99
N ARG A 290 -5.36 -14.15 -2.08
CA ARG A 290 -5.58 -14.03 -0.62
C ARG A 290 -4.28 -13.89 0.15
N VAL A 291 -4.32 -13.12 1.23
CA VAL A 291 -3.22 -12.96 2.20
C VAL A 291 -3.71 -13.39 3.57
N PHE A 292 -2.98 -14.33 4.17
CA PHE A 292 -3.29 -14.90 5.47
C PHE A 292 -2.73 -14.05 6.62
N THR A 293 -3.30 -14.17 7.81
CA THR A 293 -2.81 -13.52 9.03
C THR A 293 -2.24 -14.54 10.02
N ALA A 294 -1.10 -14.22 10.63
CA ALA A 294 -0.62 -14.92 11.82
C ALA A 294 -1.36 -14.39 13.06
N GLY A 295 -1.84 -15.28 13.93
CA GLY A 295 -2.61 -14.92 15.13
C GLY A 295 -3.98 -14.28 14.86
N GLY A 296 -4.44 -14.20 13.61
CA GLY A 296 -5.69 -13.54 13.22
C GLY A 296 -5.57 -12.04 12.91
N SER A 297 -4.43 -11.41 13.21
CA SER A 297 -4.24 -9.95 13.04
C SER A 297 -2.98 -9.55 12.27
N HIS A 298 -1.89 -10.33 12.27
CA HIS A 298 -0.64 -9.93 11.64
C HIS A 298 -0.56 -10.39 10.17
N PRO A 299 -0.64 -9.53 9.14
CA PRO A 299 -0.58 -9.98 7.75
C PRO A 299 0.75 -10.67 7.43
N ILE A 300 0.70 -11.86 6.82
CA ILE A 300 1.91 -12.64 6.49
C ILE A 300 2.42 -12.21 5.11
N LEU A 301 3.65 -11.70 5.07
CA LEU A 301 4.34 -11.22 3.87
C LEU A 301 5.71 -11.89 3.72
N PHE A 302 6.27 -11.84 2.52
CA PHE A 302 7.48 -12.57 2.13
C PHE A 302 8.41 -11.65 1.33
N SER A 303 9.54 -11.29 1.94
CA SER A 303 10.62 -10.54 1.26
C SER A 303 11.36 -11.48 0.29
N ALA A 304 11.55 -11.04 -0.95
CA ALA A 304 12.26 -11.78 -1.99
C ALA A 304 13.77 -11.85 -1.73
N ARG A 305 14.43 -12.94 -2.17
CA ARG A 305 15.88 -13.09 -1.99
C ARG A 305 16.64 -12.02 -2.77
N GLY A 306 17.58 -11.39 -2.08
CA GLY A 306 18.51 -10.39 -2.59
C GLY A 306 17.88 -9.01 -2.80
N SER A 307 16.79 -8.95 -3.58
CA SER A 307 16.15 -7.70 -4.02
C SER A 307 14.96 -7.26 -3.17
N HIS A 308 14.71 -7.95 -2.05
CA HIS A 308 13.78 -7.69 -0.94
C HIS A 308 12.29 -7.40 -1.22
N GLY A 309 11.87 -7.30 -2.48
CA GLY A 309 10.50 -7.07 -2.94
C GLY A 309 9.45 -7.85 -2.15
N LEU A 310 8.42 -7.14 -1.67
CA LEU A 310 7.52 -7.65 -0.64
C LEU A 310 6.29 -8.35 -1.27
N TRP A 311 6.28 -9.68 -1.24
CA TRP A 311 5.21 -10.51 -1.80
C TRP A 311 4.25 -11.03 -0.75
N THR A 312 3.02 -11.36 -1.15
CA THR A 312 1.94 -11.86 -0.27
C THR A 312 1.83 -13.38 -0.19
N ALA A 313 2.70 -14.11 -0.90
CA ALA A 313 2.85 -15.56 -0.82
C ALA A 313 4.32 -15.97 -1.02
N PRO A 314 4.72 -17.16 -0.53
CA PRO A 314 6.01 -17.76 -0.87
C PRO A 314 5.99 -18.28 -2.33
N GLY A 315 7.16 -18.49 -2.92
CA GLY A 315 7.31 -19.11 -4.24
C GLY A 315 8.14 -18.28 -5.21
N LYS A 316 7.87 -18.44 -6.51
CA LYS A 316 8.53 -17.69 -7.60
C LYS A 316 7.57 -16.68 -8.21
N HIS A 317 7.93 -15.41 -8.14
CA HIS A 317 7.13 -14.29 -8.65
C HIS A 317 7.84 -13.64 -9.85
N LYS A 318 7.10 -13.13 -10.83
CA LYS A 318 7.70 -12.51 -12.03
C LYS A 318 8.31 -11.15 -11.67
N PHE A 319 9.60 -10.98 -11.92
CA PHE A 319 10.29 -9.73 -11.65
C PHE A 319 9.84 -8.64 -12.63
N VAL A 320 9.57 -7.45 -12.10
CA VAL A 320 8.80 -6.41 -12.80
C VAL A 320 9.61 -5.67 -13.87
N ARG A 321 10.93 -5.51 -13.65
CA ARG A 321 11.81 -4.63 -14.45
C ARG A 321 12.38 -5.28 -15.72
N LEU A 322 12.63 -6.60 -15.71
CA LEU A 322 13.31 -7.30 -16.81
C LEU A 322 12.65 -8.66 -17.12
N PRO A 323 12.42 -8.99 -18.40
CA PRO A 323 11.69 -10.18 -18.78
C PRO A 323 12.46 -11.46 -18.45
N ARG A 324 11.73 -12.48 -17.96
CA ARG A 324 12.24 -13.80 -17.52
C ARG A 324 13.10 -13.81 -16.25
N LEU A 325 13.24 -12.69 -15.55
CA LEU A 325 13.78 -12.69 -14.19
C LEU A 325 12.65 -12.97 -13.19
N TYR A 326 13.02 -13.51 -12.02
CA TYR A 326 12.07 -13.91 -10.99
C TYR A 326 12.58 -13.51 -9.59
N ASP A 327 11.62 -13.19 -8.73
CA ASP A 327 11.83 -13.14 -7.28
C ASP A 327 11.57 -14.51 -6.69
N GLU A 328 12.42 -14.94 -5.75
CA GLU A 328 12.23 -16.17 -4.98
C GLU A 328 12.00 -15.77 -3.51
N SER A 329 10.82 -16.08 -2.96
CA SER A 329 10.47 -15.77 -1.57
C SER A 329 9.99 -17.03 -0.84
N GLY A 330 10.08 -17.06 0.50
CA GLY A 330 9.75 -18.27 1.26
C GLY A 330 9.92 -18.15 2.77
N PHE A 331 9.69 -19.25 3.47
CA PHE A 331 9.79 -19.35 4.93
C PHE A 331 11.25 -19.46 5.41
N GLY A 332 12.02 -18.38 5.29
CA GLY A 332 13.37 -18.26 5.86
C GLY A 332 13.32 -17.70 7.29
N ALA A 333 13.97 -16.56 7.53
CA ALA A 333 13.99 -15.93 8.85
C ALA A 333 12.72 -15.12 9.12
N ALA A 334 12.01 -15.43 10.20
CA ALA A 334 10.82 -14.69 10.62
C ALA A 334 11.16 -13.34 11.27
N TRP A 335 10.54 -12.26 10.77
CA TRP A 335 10.55 -10.91 11.31
C TRP A 335 9.15 -10.53 11.83
N PRO A 336 8.82 -10.87 13.09
CA PRO A 336 7.62 -10.37 13.76
C PRO A 336 7.82 -8.88 14.09
N THR A 337 7.37 -8.00 13.21
CA THR A 337 7.73 -6.57 13.21
C THR A 337 7.28 -5.83 14.48
N TRP A 338 6.18 -6.25 15.11
CA TRP A 338 5.69 -5.72 16.39
C TRP A 338 6.65 -5.92 17.58
N LYS A 339 7.67 -6.78 17.48
CA LYS A 339 8.67 -6.95 18.55
C LYS A 339 9.60 -5.76 18.71
N LYS A 340 9.92 -5.04 17.62
CA LYS A 340 10.66 -3.77 17.65
C LYS A 340 10.14 -2.86 16.55
N MET A 341 9.48 -1.78 16.94
CA MET A 341 8.81 -0.84 16.05
C MET A 341 9.03 0.58 16.56
N GLU A 342 9.26 1.51 15.64
CA GLU A 342 9.29 2.94 15.91
C GLU A 342 8.02 3.58 15.32
N LEU A 343 7.20 4.17 16.18
CA LEU A 343 5.94 4.80 15.81
C LEU A 343 6.20 6.24 15.37
N LEU A 344 5.93 6.53 14.10
CA LEU A 344 6.12 7.85 13.50
C LEU A 344 4.76 8.47 13.23
N LEU A 345 4.29 9.35 14.12
CA LEU A 345 3.09 10.15 13.87
C LEU A 345 3.42 11.25 12.84
N LYS A 346 2.46 11.55 11.95
CA LYS A 346 2.53 12.70 11.03
C LYS A 346 1.46 13.72 11.39
N GLU A 347 1.58 14.28 12.58
CA GLU A 347 0.73 15.36 13.11
C GLU A 347 1.53 16.66 13.20
N ASP A 348 0.86 17.81 13.11
CA ASP A 348 1.52 19.10 12.85
C ASP A 348 2.50 19.55 13.95
N ASN A 349 2.38 18.99 15.17
CA ASN A 349 3.29 19.24 16.30
C ASN A 349 4.35 18.14 16.52
N SER A 350 4.34 17.07 15.72
CA SER A 350 5.22 15.90 15.92
C SER A 350 6.53 16.01 15.14
N VAL A 351 7.66 16.01 15.86
CA VAL A 351 9.00 16.11 15.24
C VAL A 351 9.41 14.74 14.68
N LEU A 352 9.18 14.55 13.39
CA LEU A 352 9.72 13.40 12.65
C LEU A 352 11.25 13.42 12.64
N PRO A 353 11.93 12.25 12.66
CA PRO A 353 13.39 12.17 12.49
C PRO A 353 13.86 12.85 11.20
N GLY A 354 14.99 13.57 11.23
CA GLY A 354 15.46 14.35 10.08
C GLY A 354 15.73 13.54 8.80
N TRP A 355 16.04 12.25 8.92
CA TRP A 355 16.14 11.36 7.76
C TRP A 355 14.80 11.07 7.07
N MET A 356 13.68 11.18 7.80
CA MET A 356 12.33 10.95 7.29
C MET A 356 11.85 12.09 6.37
N THR A 357 12.52 13.26 6.40
CA THR A 357 12.25 14.40 5.50
C THR A 357 13.25 14.47 4.33
N PHE A 358 14.28 13.63 4.29
CA PHE A 358 15.24 13.57 3.19
C PHE A 358 14.57 13.15 1.87
N ARG A 359 14.74 13.95 0.83
CA ARG A 359 14.12 13.75 -0.49
C ARG A 359 15.01 13.08 -1.52
N GLY A 360 16.32 13.07 -1.28
CA GLY A 360 17.32 12.56 -2.20
C GLY A 360 17.34 11.03 -2.31
N LYS A 361 18.45 10.53 -2.85
CA LYS A 361 18.76 9.14 -3.11
C LYS A 361 19.39 8.48 -1.88
N TRP A 362 18.76 7.42 -1.39
CA TRP A 362 19.31 6.58 -0.34
C TRP A 362 20.27 5.58 -0.97
N GLY A 363 21.58 5.82 -0.85
CA GLY A 363 22.62 5.00 -1.47
C GLY A 363 23.45 5.75 -2.51
N ASN A 364 24.41 5.04 -3.09
CA ASN A 364 25.38 5.60 -4.03
C ASN A 364 24.74 5.86 -5.42
N PRO A 365 25.30 6.79 -6.22
CA PRO A 365 24.96 6.92 -7.64
C PRO A 365 25.40 5.68 -8.42
N LYS A 366 24.70 5.39 -9.52
CA LYS A 366 24.98 4.24 -10.41
C LYS A 366 26.41 4.22 -10.94
N SER A 367 26.96 3.02 -11.05
CA SER A 367 28.30 2.75 -11.56
C SER A 367 28.33 1.49 -12.42
N ASN A 368 29.46 1.23 -13.07
CA ASN A 368 29.70 0.00 -13.85
C ASN A 368 28.57 -0.29 -14.88
N CYS A 369 28.14 0.78 -15.57
CA CYS A 369 27.12 0.76 -16.61
C CYS A 369 27.66 0.24 -17.96
N HIS A 370 26.78 -0.37 -18.76
CA HIS A 370 27.10 -0.80 -20.13
C HIS A 370 27.60 0.37 -21.00
N PRO A 371 28.59 0.20 -21.91
CA PRO A 371 29.12 1.29 -22.73
C PRO A 371 28.05 2.06 -23.53
N LEU A 372 27.00 1.36 -23.95
CA LEU A 372 25.87 1.93 -24.70
C LEU A 372 24.76 2.57 -23.82
N ALA A 373 24.98 2.77 -22.52
CA ALA A 373 24.00 3.40 -21.63
C ALA A 373 23.61 4.82 -22.08
N ARG A 374 24.57 5.58 -22.66
CA ARG A 374 24.31 6.90 -23.27
C ARG A 374 23.42 6.84 -24.52
N LEU A 375 23.22 5.66 -25.11
CA LEU A 375 22.32 5.40 -26.24
C LEU A 375 21.00 4.73 -25.77
N GLY A 376 20.67 4.85 -24.48
CA GLY A 376 19.42 4.35 -23.89
C GLY A 376 19.51 2.96 -23.24
N PHE A 377 20.60 2.22 -23.45
CA PHE A 377 20.79 0.87 -22.91
C PHE A 377 21.24 0.91 -21.43
N ASN A 378 20.38 1.46 -20.56
CA ASN A 378 20.62 1.74 -19.14
C ASN A 378 20.66 0.46 -18.27
N ILE A 379 21.58 -0.45 -18.59
CA ILE A 379 21.91 -1.62 -17.77
C ILE A 379 23.19 -1.29 -17.01
N CYS A 380 23.12 -1.31 -15.67
CA CYS A 380 24.23 -1.05 -14.77
C CYS A 380 24.28 -2.10 -13.67
N GLU A 381 25.50 -2.49 -13.28
CA GLU A 381 25.74 -3.41 -12.17
C GLU A 381 25.20 -2.79 -10.87
N PHE A 382 25.64 -1.57 -10.56
CA PHE A 382 25.05 -0.73 -9.52
C PHE A 382 24.14 0.34 -10.12
N VAL A 383 22.96 0.54 -9.54
CA VAL A 383 21.98 1.56 -9.92
C VAL A 383 21.77 2.59 -8.81
N ASP A 384 21.16 3.73 -9.15
CA ASP A 384 20.83 4.77 -8.18
C ASP A 384 19.79 4.23 -7.18
N GLY A 385 20.09 4.27 -5.87
CA GLY A 385 19.18 3.78 -4.82
C GLY A 385 17.80 4.46 -4.78
N PRO A 386 16.87 4.01 -3.92
CA PRO A 386 15.52 4.54 -3.86
C PRO A 386 15.51 6.02 -3.45
N THR A 387 14.51 6.76 -3.93
CA THR A 387 14.21 8.09 -3.40
C THR A 387 13.64 7.98 -1.98
N GLY A 388 13.90 9.00 -1.16
CA GLY A 388 13.41 9.06 0.21
C GLY A 388 11.88 9.07 0.30
N ILE A 389 11.36 8.64 1.46
CA ILE A 389 9.93 8.42 1.71
C ILE A 389 9.02 9.62 1.33
N PRO A 390 9.40 10.90 1.52
CA PRO A 390 8.60 12.05 1.06
C PRO A 390 8.38 12.16 -0.47
N MET A 391 9.07 11.36 -1.27
CA MET A 391 8.95 11.28 -2.73
C MET A 391 8.15 10.05 -3.19
N LYS A 392 7.69 9.19 -2.28
CA LYS A 392 6.85 8.01 -2.60
C LYS A 392 5.37 8.38 -2.47
N GLU A 393 4.54 7.93 -3.42
CA GLU A 393 3.10 8.19 -3.40
C GLU A 393 2.39 7.51 -2.20
N SER A 394 1.33 8.13 -1.68
CA SER A 394 0.58 7.59 -0.54
C SER A 394 -0.44 6.56 -1.03
N SER A 395 -0.24 5.29 -0.68
CA SER A 395 -1.10 4.14 -1.11
C SER A 395 -2.57 4.36 -0.78
N PHE A 396 -2.85 5.01 0.35
CA PHE A 396 -4.16 5.48 0.74
C PHE A 396 -4.19 7.00 0.77
N ARG A 397 -5.35 7.56 0.39
CA ARG A 397 -5.66 8.98 0.49
C ARG A 397 -6.68 9.19 1.60
N CYS A 398 -6.44 10.23 2.39
CA CYS A 398 -7.49 10.96 3.08
C CYS A 398 -8.05 11.99 2.08
#